data_AF-A0A3D0HE23-F1
#
_entry.id   AF-A0A3D0HE23-F1
#
_cell.length_a   1.000
_cell.length_b   1.000
_cell.length_c   1.000
_cell.angle_alpha   90.00
_cell.angle_beta   90.00
_cell.angle_gamma   90.00
#
_symmetry.space_group_name_H-M   'P 1'
#
loop_
_entity.id
_entity.type
_entity.pdbx_description
1 polymer ?
#
loop_
_entity_poly.entity_id
_entity_poly.type
_entity_poly.pdbx_seq_one_letter_code
_entity_poly.pdbx_strand_id
1 'polypeptide(L)' 'MTSTVIDSQIFGSLFSTDEMREVFSDRNWAQKWLDTEAALAKAQAELGVIPQEKADIINKYAKA' A
#
# COMPACT_ATOMS: atom_id res chain seq x y z
N MET A 1 11.12 -4.50 12.96
CA MET A 1 11.65 -3.95 14.22
C MET A 1 11.03 -2.59 14.42
N THR A 2 10.53 -2.28 15.62
CA THR A 2 10.04 -0.94 15.97
C THR A 2 11.22 0.03 15.95
N SER A 3 11.24 0.94 14.98
CA SER A 3 12.32 1.94 14.83
C SER A 3 11.91 3.33 15.37
N THR A 4 10.62 3.55 15.61
CA THR A 4 10.07 4.82 16.12
C THR A 4 9.22 4.61 17.37
N VAL A 5 8.99 5.67 18.14
CA VAL A 5 8.15 5.63 19.35
C VAL A 5 6.67 5.34 19.04
N ILE A 6 6.22 5.71 17.85
CA ILE A 6 4.84 5.49 17.39
C ILE A 6 4.61 4.00 17.15
N ASP A 7 5.60 3.26 16.66
CA ASP A 7 5.50 1.82 16.40
C ASP A 7 5.71 0.95 17.65
N SER A 8 5.85 1.57 18.83
CA SER A 8 6.05 0.86 20.10
C SER A 8 4.75 0.26 20.61
N GLN A 9 4.76 -1.04 20.93
CA GLN A 9 3.60 -1.69 21.57
C GLN A 9 3.33 -1.17 22.98
N ILE A 10 4.34 -0.62 23.67
CA ILE A 10 4.23 -0.16 25.05
C ILE A 10 3.90 1.33 25.11
N PHE A 11 4.58 2.14 24.29
CA PHE A 11 4.47 3.61 24.35
C PHE A 11 3.68 4.21 23.19
N GLY A 12 3.39 3.47 22.13
CA GLY A 12 2.82 4.00 20.88
C GLY A 12 1.44 4.64 21.05
N SER A 13 0.64 4.16 22.00
CA SER A 13 -0.67 4.75 22.32
C SER A 13 -0.59 6.12 23.00
N LEU A 14 0.57 6.49 23.56
CA LEU A 14 0.78 7.82 24.15
C LEU A 14 1.04 8.89 23.08
N PHE A 15 1.50 8.48 21.89
CA PHE A 15 1.98 9.39 20.84
C PHE A 15 1.20 9.28 19.53
N SER A 16 0.25 8.34 19.43
CA SER A 16 -0.54 8.12 18.22
C SER A 16 -1.79 7.30 18.53
N THR A 17 -2.78 7.35 17.65
CA THR A 17 -3.96 6.47 17.71
C THR A 17 -3.73 5.21 16.89
N ASP A 18 -4.54 4.19 17.12
CA ASP A 18 -4.46 2.93 16.38
C ASP A 18 -4.68 3.17 14.87
N GLU A 19 -5.61 4.05 14.51
CA GLU A 19 -5.89 4.41 13.12
C GLU A 19 -4.68 5.09 12.47
N MET A 20 -4.02 6.00 13.18
CA MET A 20 -2.86 6.71 12.65
C MET A 20 -1.65 5.78 12.52
N ARG A 21 -1.46 4.83 13.45
CA ARG A 21 -0.41 3.81 13.32
C ARG A 21 -0.64 2.89 12.13
N GLU A 22 -1.89 2.52 11.84
CA GLU A 22 -2.19 1.70 10.66
C GLU A 22 -1.84 2.44 9.36
N VAL A 23 -2.15 3.74 9.27
CA VAL A 23 -1.82 4.58 8.11
C VAL A 23 -0.31 4.59 7.82
N PHE A 24 0.53 4.65 8.85
CA PHE A 24 2.00 4.69 8.70
C PHE A 24 2.69 3.33 8.85
N SER A 25 1.93 2.24 8.97
CA SER A 25 2.49 0.90 9.08
C SER A 25 3.23 0.48 7.80
N ASP A 26 4.26 -0.34 7.95
CA ASP A 26 4.98 -0.95 6.82
C ASP A 26 4.03 -1.68 5.86
N ARG A 27 3.00 -2.33 6.41
CA ARG A 27 1.97 -3.05 5.63
C ARG A 27 1.18 -2.08 4.76
N ASN A 28 0.64 -1.01 5.35
CA ASN A 28 -0.11 -0.03 4.58
C ASN A 28 0.79 0.69 3.57
N TRP A 29 2.05 0.95 3.91
CA TRP A 29 3.00 1.54 2.96
C TRP A 29 3.23 0.65 1.74
N ALA A 30 3.51 -0.64 1.95
CA ALA A 30 3.62 -1.61 0.85
C ALA A 30 2.33 -1.69 0.03
N GLN A 31 1.16 -1.69 0.69
CA GLN A 31 -0.13 -1.67 0.01
C GLN A 31 -0.32 -0.41 -0.86
N LYS A 32 0.13 0.77 -0.41
CA LYS A 32 0.04 2.00 -1.20
C LYS A 32 0.93 1.99 -2.44
N TRP A 33 2.08 1.33 -2.39
CA TRP A 33 2.87 1.06 -3.59
C TRP A 33 2.12 0.15 -4.56
N LEU A 34 1.52 -0.94 -4.08
CA LEU A 34 0.72 -1.84 -4.91
C LEU A 34 -0.49 -1.13 -5.53
N ASP A 35 -1.20 -0.30 -4.75
CA ASP A 35 -2.33 0.50 -5.23
C ASP A 35 -1.91 1.44 -6.37
N THR A 36 -0.72 2.04 -6.23
CA THR A 36 -0.17 2.97 -7.23
C THR A 36 0.15 2.24 -8.53
N GLU A 37 0.83 1.09 -8.46
CA GLU A 37 1.15 0.27 -9.63
C GLU A 37 -0.10 -0.30 -10.31
N ALA A 38 -1.12 -0.67 -9.54
CA ALA A 38 -2.39 -1.13 -10.09
C ALA A 38 -3.11 -0.03 -10.88
N ALA A 39 -3.13 1.19 -10.34
CA ALA A 39 -3.69 2.36 -11.02
C ALA A 39 -2.89 2.72 -12.29
N LEU A 40 -1.56 2.66 -12.22
CA LEU A 40 -0.68 2.89 -13.36
C LEU A 40 -0.93 1.85 -14.47
N ALA A 41 -0.96 0.56 -14.13
CA ALA A 41 -1.21 -0.51 -15.08
C ALA A 41 -2.58 -0.37 -15.76
N LYS A 42 -3.60 0.04 -15.00
CA LYS A 42 -4.94 0.32 -15.55
C LYS A 42 -4.88 1.44 -16.60
N ALA A 43 -4.28 2.59 -16.27
CA ALA A 43 -4.15 3.71 -17.20
C ALA A 43 -3.31 3.34 -18.44
N GLN A 44 -2.25 2.54 -18.25
CA GLN A 44 -1.42 2.05 -19.36
C GLN A 44 -2.19 1.12 -20.29
N ALA A 45 -3.06 0.26 -19.78
CA ALA A 45 -3.91 -0.60 -20.61
C ALA A 45 -4.98 0.19 -21.38
N GLU A 46 -5.59 1.19 -20.76
CA GLU A 46 -6.53 2.10 -21.44
C GLU A 46 -5.89 2.83 -22.62
N LEU A 47 -4.60 3.14 -22.53
CA LEU A 47 -3.80 3.75 -23.59
C LEU A 47 -3.14 2.75 -24.55
N GLY A 48 -3.31 1.44 -24.34
CA GLY A 48 -2.72 0.39 -25.16
C GLY A 48 -1.20 0.22 -25.01
N VAL A 49 -0.60 0.76 -23.94
CA VAL A 49 0.84 0.60 -23.62
C VAL A 49 1.16 -0.82 -23.17
N ILE A 50 0.24 -1.44 -22.43
CA ILE A 50 0.29 -2.85 -22.04
C ILE A 50 -1.01 -3.57 -22.42
N PRO A 51 -1.01 -4.90 -22.63
CA PRO A 51 -2.25 -5.64 -22.87
C PRO A 51 -3.20 -5.59 -21.66
N GLN A 52 -4.51 -5.47 -21.91
CA GLN A 52 -5.54 -5.42 -20.87
C GLN A 52 -5.45 -6.60 -19.90
N GLU A 53 -5.23 -7.81 -20.41
CA GLU A 53 -5.07 -9.03 -19.60
C GLU A 53 -3.96 -8.88 -18.55
N LYS A 54 -2.87 -8.17 -18.87
CA LYS A 54 -1.76 -7.97 -17.92
C LYS A 54 -2.11 -6.93 -16.85
N ALA A 55 -2.80 -5.85 -17.23
CA ALA A 55 -3.34 -4.91 -16.25
C ALA A 55 -4.35 -5.57 -15.31
N ASP A 56 -5.20 -6.47 -15.82
CA ASP A 56 -6.18 -7.21 -15.01
C ASP A 56 -5.49 -8.13 -14.00
N ILE A 57 -4.41 -8.81 -14.41
CA ILE A 57 -3.59 -9.62 -13.50
C ILE A 57 -2.96 -8.75 -12.41
N ILE A 58 -2.34 -7.62 -12.77
CA ILE A 58 -1.73 -6.71 -11.78
C ILE A 58 -2.78 -6.23 -10.78
N ASN A 59 -3.93 -5.75 -11.25
CA ASN A 59 -5.02 -5.28 -10.39
C ASN A 59 -5.56 -6.39 -9.47
N LYS A 60 -5.61 -7.63 -9.95
CA LYS A 60 -6.06 -8.78 -9.14
C LYS A 60 -5.12 -9.09 -7.98
N TYR A 61 -3.81 -8.96 -8.17
CA TYR A 61 -2.80 -9.36 -7.19
C TYR A 61 -2.15 -8.20 -6.42
N ALA A 62 -2.50 -6.95 -6.72
CA ALA A 62 -2.04 -5.77 -6.00
C ALA A 62 -2.70 -5.60 -4.61
N LYS A 63 -2.75 -6.68 -3.82
CA LYS A 63 -3.22 -6.70 -2.43
C LYS A 63 -2.28 -7.55 -1.58
N ALA A 64 -1.76 -6.97 -0.50
CA ALA A 64 -0.92 -7.62 0.51
C ALA A 64 -1.76 -8.16 1.68
#